data_AF-A0A6D2KIQ6-F1
#
_entry.id   AF-A0A6D2KIQ6-F1
#
_cell.length_a   1.000
_cell.length_b   1.000
_cell.length_c   1.000
_cell.angle_alpha   90.00
_cell.angle_beta   90.00
_cell.angle_gamma   90.00
#
_symmetry.space_group_name_H-M   'P 1'
#
loop_
_entity.id
_entity.type
_entity.pdbx_description
1 polymer ?
#
loop_
_entity_poly.entity_id
_entity_poly.type
_entity_poly.pdbx_seq_one_letter_code
_entity_poly.pdbx_strand_id
1 'polypeptide(L)'
;METKKEEETPLKGILCLKNKQDMTRFEETEDCFILDFYPFDSFDVKKLSLYGHDSEKEKDLAIIHETGQVACRDYPHPRHLCLNFPFGSTSNATHCDLCYCYVCDKPAPCAQWMSSHCNTSADSTERKISENQNYCNS
;
A
#
# COMPACT_ATOMS: atom_id res chain seq x y z
N MET A 1 10.25 24.47 -51.76
CA MET A 1 10.61 24.22 -50.35
C MET A 1 9.44 23.53 -49.69
N GLU A 2 9.66 22.90 -48.53
CA GLU A 2 8.72 22.09 -47.72
C GLU A 2 8.76 20.59 -48.04
N THR A 3 9.82 19.92 -47.55
CA THR A 3 9.95 19.21 -46.26
C THR A 3 9.35 17.80 -46.32
N LYS A 4 10.22 16.85 -46.64
CA LYS A 4 9.97 15.41 -46.54
C LYS A 4 9.65 15.10 -45.07
N LYS A 5 8.44 14.63 -44.80
CA LYS A 5 8.09 14.05 -43.50
C LYS A 5 8.84 12.72 -43.38
N GLU A 6 9.83 12.68 -42.51
CA GLU A 6 10.45 11.43 -42.09
C GLU A 6 9.41 10.66 -41.29
N GLU A 7 9.07 9.47 -41.76
CA GLU A 7 8.22 8.54 -41.04
C GLU A 7 9.02 8.00 -39.85
N GLU A 8 8.78 8.58 -38.67
CA GLU A 8 9.26 8.00 -37.42
C GLU A 8 8.65 6.61 -37.26
N THR A 9 9.47 5.57 -37.37
CA THR A 9 9.09 4.21 -37.03
C THR A 9 8.55 4.19 -35.59
N PRO A 10 7.27 3.83 -35.34
CA PRO A 10 6.64 4.06 -34.04
C PRO A 10 7.17 3.18 -32.90
N LEU A 11 8.10 2.26 -33.18
CA LEU A 11 8.55 1.24 -32.26
C LEU A 11 10.03 1.46 -31.95
N LYS A 12 10.32 2.45 -31.10
CA LYS A 12 11.61 2.49 -30.38
C LYS A 12 11.72 1.22 -29.54
N GLY A 13 12.91 0.61 -29.51
CA GLY A 13 13.16 -0.57 -28.68
C GLY A 13 12.93 -0.27 -27.20
N ILE A 14 12.49 -1.26 -26.43
CA ILE A 14 12.37 -1.12 -24.98
C ILE A 14 13.78 -0.96 -24.40
N LEU A 15 14.02 0.17 -23.74
CA LEU A 15 15.30 0.49 -23.13
C LEU A 15 15.25 0.20 -21.63
N CYS A 16 16.21 -0.61 -21.16
CA CYS A 16 16.36 -0.93 -19.74
C CYS A 16 17.56 -0.17 -19.16
N LEU A 17 17.30 0.71 -18.19
CA LEU A 17 18.32 1.43 -17.44
C LEU A 17 18.92 0.50 -16.39
N LYS A 18 20.21 0.18 -16.57
CA LYS A 18 20.95 -0.72 -15.65
C LYS A 18 21.65 0.00 -14.51
N ASN A 19 22.07 1.25 -14.74
CA ASN A 19 22.85 2.02 -13.80
C ASN A 19 22.16 3.36 -13.52
N LYS A 20 22.04 3.72 -12.25
CA LYS A 20 21.43 4.97 -11.80
C LYS A 20 22.16 6.22 -12.29
N GLN A 21 23.46 6.12 -12.58
CA GLN A 21 24.25 7.25 -13.10
C GLN A 21 23.76 7.72 -14.48
N ASP A 22 23.16 6.83 -15.26
CA ASP A 22 22.66 7.14 -16.61
C ASP A 22 21.21 7.67 -16.59
N MET A 23 20.58 7.80 -15.42
CA MET A 23 19.18 8.21 -15.28
C MET A 23 18.90 9.57 -15.91
N THR A 24 19.74 10.57 -15.65
CA THR A 24 19.58 11.93 -16.22
C THR A 24 19.65 11.91 -17.75
N ARG A 25 20.54 11.09 -18.31
CA ARG A 25 20.66 10.95 -19.76
C ARG A 25 19.38 10.35 -20.36
N PHE A 26 18.80 9.34 -19.70
CA PHE A 26 17.59 8.68 -20.17
C PHE A 26 16.35 9.58 -20.05
N GLU A 27 16.26 10.40 -18.99
CA GLU A 27 15.19 11.40 -18.83
C GLU A 27 15.22 12.46 -19.93
N GLU A 28 16.39 12.80 -20.47
CA GLU A 28 16.53 13.78 -21.56
C GLU A 28 16.24 13.19 -22.95
N THR A 29 16.47 11.88 -23.15
CA THR A 29 16.43 11.27 -24.49
C THR A 29 15.23 10.37 -24.74
N GLU A 30 14.60 9.82 -23.69
CA GLU A 30 13.57 8.80 -23.81
C GLU A 30 12.29 9.18 -23.03
N ASP A 31 11.15 9.05 -23.70
CA ASP A 31 9.84 9.29 -23.07
C ASP A 31 9.44 8.15 -22.10
N CYS A 32 10.02 6.95 -22.26
CA CYS A 32 9.76 5.80 -21.42
C CYS A 32 10.93 4.80 -21.40
N PHE A 33 11.36 4.37 -20.21
CA PHE A 33 12.39 3.35 -20.03
C PHE A 33 12.12 2.53 -18.77
N ILE A 34 12.60 1.28 -18.74
CA ILE A 34 12.41 0.35 -17.62
C ILE A 34 13.61 0.45 -16.70
N LEU A 35 13.37 0.61 -15.39
CA LEU A 35 14.41 0.49 -14.39
C LEU A 35 14.69 -0.99 -14.12
N ASP A 36 15.92 -1.43 -14.35
CA ASP A 36 16.36 -2.82 -14.05
C ASP A 36 16.81 -2.96 -12.57
N PHE A 37 16.53 -1.94 -11.76
CA PHE A 37 16.83 -1.89 -10.33
C PHE A 37 15.72 -1.15 -9.59
N TYR A 38 15.60 -1.39 -8.28
CA TYR A 38 14.61 -0.68 -7.47
C TYR A 38 15.09 0.76 -7.23
N PRO A 39 14.36 1.80 -7.65
CA PRO A 39 14.79 3.20 -7.52
C PRO A 39 15.04 3.62 -6.06
N PHE A 40 14.47 2.88 -5.11
CA PHE A 40 14.56 3.12 -3.67
C PHE A 40 15.45 2.11 -2.93
N ASP A 41 16.25 1.27 -3.62
CA ASP A 41 17.17 0.33 -2.94
C ASP A 41 18.26 1.04 -2.11
N SER A 42 18.53 2.32 -2.40
CA SER A 42 19.40 3.15 -1.56
C SER A 42 18.73 3.64 -0.27
N PHE A 43 17.41 3.46 -0.13
CA PHE A 43 16.69 3.75 1.09
C PHE A 43 16.78 2.49 1.96
N ASP A 44 17.68 2.53 2.94
CA ASP A 44 17.90 1.40 3.84
C ASP A 44 16.70 1.24 4.79
N VAL A 45 15.63 0.62 4.30
CA VAL A 45 14.44 0.26 5.09
C VAL A 45 14.80 -0.69 6.25
N LYS A 46 15.97 -1.34 6.21
CA LYS A 46 16.48 -2.13 7.34
C LYS A 46 16.90 -1.25 8.52
N LYS A 47 17.18 0.04 8.29
CA LYS A 47 17.38 1.04 9.36
C LYS A 47 16.07 1.50 10.00
N LEU A 48 14.93 1.26 9.35
CA LEU A 48 13.59 1.48 9.90
C LEU A 48 13.03 0.24 10.59
N SER A 49 13.83 -0.83 10.74
CA SER A 49 13.39 -2.01 11.46
C SER A 49 13.06 -1.62 12.90
N LEU A 50 11.75 -1.58 13.17
CA LEU A 50 11.16 -1.52 14.50
C LEU A 50 11.43 -2.86 15.17
N TYR A 51 12.70 -3.18 15.44
CA TYR A 51 13.06 -4.33 16.25
C TYR A 51 12.62 -4.01 17.68
N GLY A 52 11.45 -4.55 18.01
CA GLY A 52 11.08 -4.75 19.39
C GLY A 52 12.18 -5.54 20.11
N HIS A 53 12.46 -5.08 21.32
CA HIS A 53 13.13 -5.76 22.43
C HIS A 53 14.56 -5.28 22.78
N ASP A 54 14.55 -4.29 23.69
CA ASP A 54 15.38 -4.24 24.90
C ASP A 54 16.91 -4.07 24.72
N SER A 55 17.32 -2.82 24.50
CA SER A 55 18.53 -2.32 25.15
C SER A 55 18.44 -0.80 25.30
N GLU A 56 18.68 -0.35 26.53
CA GLU A 56 18.70 1.04 26.96
C GLU A 56 19.60 1.90 26.05
N LYS A 57 18.96 2.53 25.06
CA LYS A 57 19.32 3.77 24.34
C LYS A 57 18.27 3.96 23.24
N GLU A 58 17.02 4.19 23.65
CA GLU A 58 15.98 4.71 22.77
C GLU A 58 16.44 6.07 22.24
N LYS A 59 17.01 6.06 21.03
CA LYS A 59 17.14 7.28 20.25
C LYS A 59 15.79 7.51 19.60
N ASP A 60 14.96 8.24 20.32
CA ASP A 60 13.85 9.10 19.92
C ASP A 60 13.69 9.24 18.39
N LEU A 61 13.00 8.29 17.77
CA LEU A 61 12.47 8.47 16.43
C LEU A 61 11.07 9.08 16.59
N ALA A 62 10.99 10.40 16.41
CA ALA A 62 9.74 11.13 16.41
C ALA A 62 9.29 11.42 14.97
N ILE A 63 8.03 11.09 14.66
CA ILE A 63 7.37 11.59 13.45
C ILE A 63 7.09 13.08 13.71
N ILE A 64 7.95 13.95 13.19
CA ILE A 64 7.83 15.40 13.40
C ILE A 64 6.72 16.04 12.60
N HIS A 65 6.21 15.36 11.56
CA HIS A 65 5.18 15.86 10.67
C HIS A 65 4.69 14.80 9.66
N GLU A 66 3.42 14.89 9.26
CA GLU A 66 2.77 14.11 8.20
C GLU A 66 2.15 15.07 7.18
N THR A 67 2.42 14.87 5.89
CA THR A 67 1.81 15.67 4.79
C THR A 67 1.02 14.79 3.85
N GLY A 68 -0.12 15.30 3.39
CA GLY A 68 -0.95 14.67 2.37
C GLY A 68 -2.04 13.77 2.96
N GLN A 69 -2.64 12.96 2.08
CA GLN A 69 -3.69 12.02 2.47
C GLN A 69 -3.10 10.67 2.86
N VAL A 70 -3.69 10.06 3.88
CA VAL A 70 -3.21 8.84 4.51
C VAL A 70 -4.24 7.75 4.25
N ALA A 71 -3.86 6.69 3.53
CA ALA A 71 -4.77 5.62 3.11
C ALA A 71 -5.63 5.07 4.26
N CYS A 72 -5.01 4.83 5.42
CA CYS A 72 -5.65 4.21 6.58
C CYS A 72 -6.36 5.19 7.53
N ARG A 73 -6.54 6.44 7.10
CA ARG A 73 -7.26 7.49 7.84
C ARG A 73 -8.25 8.23 6.97
N ASP A 74 -7.83 8.63 5.77
CA ASP A 74 -8.49 9.61 4.91
C ASP A 74 -9.25 8.96 3.74
N TYR A 75 -9.10 7.64 3.54
CA TYR A 75 -9.81 6.85 2.53
C TYR A 75 -10.54 5.67 3.15
N PRO A 76 -11.54 5.07 2.46
CA PRO A 76 -12.18 3.86 2.93
C PRO A 76 -11.16 2.74 3.19
N HIS A 77 -11.12 2.21 4.42
CA HIS A 77 -10.13 1.22 4.83
C HIS A 77 -10.74 0.14 5.73
N PRO A 78 -10.17 -1.08 5.74
CA PRO A 78 -10.63 -2.11 6.64
C PRO A 78 -10.23 -1.78 8.07
N ARG A 79 -11.08 -2.14 9.03
CA ARG A 79 -10.91 -1.77 10.44
C ARG A 79 -9.57 -2.13 11.07
N HIS A 80 -9.01 -3.28 10.73
CA HIS A 80 -7.72 -3.70 11.28
C HIS A 80 -6.54 -2.81 10.83
N LEU A 81 -6.74 -1.97 9.82
CA LEU A 81 -5.76 -0.98 9.36
C LEU A 81 -6.03 0.44 9.87
N CYS A 82 -7.13 0.69 10.59
CA CYS A 82 -7.53 2.04 10.99
C CYS A 82 -6.47 2.74 11.86
N LEU A 83 -6.00 3.91 11.42
CA LEU A 83 -5.04 4.73 12.19
C LEU A 83 -5.71 5.61 13.25
N ASN A 84 -6.98 5.98 13.06
CA ASN A 84 -7.75 6.71 14.09
C ASN A 84 -8.00 5.84 15.32
N PHE A 85 -8.22 4.54 15.11
CA PHE A 85 -8.44 3.55 16.16
C PHE A 85 -7.50 2.36 15.95
N PRO A 86 -6.23 2.48 16.39
CA PRO A 86 -5.24 1.43 16.17
C PRO A 86 -5.71 0.08 16.72
N PHE A 87 -5.56 -0.96 15.89
CA PHE A 87 -5.93 -2.32 16.25
C PHE A 87 -5.04 -2.82 17.40
N GLY A 88 -5.63 -3.43 18.43
CA GLY A 88 -4.92 -3.89 19.63
C GLY A 88 -4.72 -2.82 20.72
N SER A 89 -4.73 -1.52 20.39
CA SER A 89 -4.72 -0.44 21.41
C SER A 89 -6.12 0.07 21.76
N THR A 90 -7.06 -0.06 20.83
CA THR A 90 -8.46 0.34 20.99
C THR A 90 -9.36 -0.88 20.90
N SER A 91 -10.59 -0.77 21.42
CA SER A 91 -11.59 -1.82 21.21
C SER A 91 -11.79 -2.05 19.71
N ASN A 92 -11.70 -3.30 19.28
CA ASN A 92 -11.86 -3.67 17.88
C ASN A 92 -13.26 -3.30 17.34
N ALA A 93 -14.25 -3.22 18.24
CA ALA A 93 -15.60 -2.75 17.93
C ALA A 93 -15.67 -1.25 17.56
N THR A 94 -14.73 -0.42 18.01
CA THR A 94 -14.69 1.01 17.68
C THR A 94 -14.31 1.20 16.22
N HIS A 95 -14.91 2.14 15.50
CA HIS A 95 -14.59 2.42 14.10
C HIS A 95 -14.68 3.91 13.79
N CYS A 96 -13.99 4.37 12.74
CA CYS A 96 -14.16 5.71 12.20
C CYS A 96 -15.18 5.70 11.05
N ASP A 97 -15.48 6.88 10.50
CA ASP A 97 -16.46 7.05 9.43
C ASP A 97 -16.04 6.41 8.10
N LEU A 98 -14.74 6.18 7.92
CA LEU A 98 -14.15 5.58 6.72
C LEU A 98 -13.83 4.09 6.88
N CYS A 99 -14.12 3.51 8.04
CA CYS A 99 -13.95 2.08 8.24
C CYS A 99 -14.99 1.26 7.47
N TYR A 100 -14.56 0.16 6.87
CA TYR A 100 -15.44 -0.88 6.37
C TYR A 100 -15.16 -2.25 7.00
N CYS A 101 -16.17 -3.10 6.98
CA CYS A 101 -16.06 -4.50 7.39
C CYS A 101 -15.34 -5.31 6.31
N TYR A 102 -14.15 -5.80 6.63
CA TYR A 102 -13.33 -6.61 5.72
C TYR A 102 -14.03 -7.89 5.22
N VAL A 103 -14.98 -8.43 5.99
CA VAL A 103 -15.70 -9.66 5.62
C VAL A 103 -16.87 -9.38 4.67
N CYS A 104 -17.51 -8.22 4.79
CA CYS A 104 -18.73 -7.90 4.06
C CYS A 104 -18.57 -6.84 2.98
N ASP A 105 -17.40 -6.18 2.91
CA ASP A 105 -17.11 -5.02 2.06
C ASP A 105 -18.19 -3.92 2.15
N LYS A 106 -18.66 -3.65 3.37
CA LYS A 106 -19.68 -2.65 3.68
C LYS A 106 -19.19 -1.69 4.77
N PRO A 107 -19.68 -0.43 4.80
CA PRO A 107 -19.36 0.51 5.86
C PRO A 107 -19.57 -0.08 7.25
N ALA A 108 -18.64 0.18 8.17
CA ALA A 108 -18.77 -0.24 9.55
C ALA A 108 -19.79 0.63 10.30
N PRO A 109 -20.63 0.05 11.19
CA PRO A 109 -20.68 -1.36 11.56
C PRO A 109 -21.64 -2.16 10.67
N CYS A 110 -21.26 -3.39 10.30
CA CYS A 110 -22.16 -4.36 9.67
C CYS A 110 -23.02 -5.12 10.72
N ALA A 111 -24.00 -5.92 10.28
CA ALA A 111 -24.87 -6.68 11.18
C ALA A 111 -24.12 -7.64 12.13
N GLN A 112 -23.01 -8.23 11.68
CA GLN A 112 -22.16 -9.14 12.47
C GLN A 112 -20.92 -8.46 13.05
N TRP A 113 -20.95 -7.12 13.15
CA TRP A 113 -19.81 -6.33 13.59
C TRP A 113 -19.38 -6.70 15.01
N MET A 114 -20.30 -6.57 15.96
CA MET A 114 -20.04 -6.80 17.38
C MET A 114 -19.84 -8.27 17.72
N SER A 115 -20.31 -9.20 16.87
CA SER A 115 -20.21 -10.63 17.13
C SER A 115 -18.81 -11.15 16.83
N SER A 116 -18.26 -10.85 15.65
CA SER A 116 -16.94 -11.36 15.27
C SER A 116 -16.20 -10.52 14.23
N HIS A 117 -16.92 -9.85 13.32
CA HIS A 117 -16.30 -9.21 12.16
C HIS A 117 -15.39 -8.03 12.53
N CYS A 118 -15.59 -7.41 13.69
CA CYS A 118 -14.72 -6.34 14.18
C CYS A 118 -13.29 -6.82 14.53
N ASN A 119 -13.14 -8.11 14.86
CA ASN A 119 -11.85 -8.73 15.22
C ASN A 119 -11.11 -9.33 14.02
N THR A 120 -11.76 -9.40 12.85
CA THR A 120 -11.17 -10.03 11.68
C THR A 120 -10.08 -9.15 11.06
N SER A 121 -8.89 -9.73 10.90
CA SER A 121 -7.75 -9.14 10.20
C SER A 121 -7.28 -10.05 9.06
N ALA A 122 -6.47 -9.54 8.14
CA ALA A 122 -5.91 -10.35 7.04
C ALA A 122 -5.11 -11.58 7.54
N ASP A 123 -4.54 -11.52 8.75
CA ASP A 123 -3.74 -12.61 9.34
C ASP A 123 -4.60 -13.64 10.11
N SER A 124 -5.87 -13.32 10.40
CA SER A 124 -6.79 -14.24 11.09
C SER A 124 -7.27 -15.42 10.23
N THR A 125 -6.78 -15.53 8.99
CA THR A 125 -7.02 -16.70 8.14
C THR A 125 -6.17 -17.90 8.56
N GLU A 126 -6.52 -18.52 9.68
CA GLU A 126 -6.61 -19.98 9.62
C GLU A 126 -7.67 -20.26 8.55
N ARG A 127 -7.25 -20.68 7.35
CA ARG A 127 -8.19 -21.07 6.29
C ARG A 127 -9.05 -22.22 6.79
N LYS A 128 -10.18 -21.92 7.41
CA LYS A 128 -11.32 -22.84 7.39
C LYS A 128 -11.88 -22.77 5.98
N ILE A 129 -11.29 -23.60 5.12
CA ILE A 129 -11.98 -24.10 3.93
C ILE A 129 -13.17 -24.88 4.48
N SER A 130 -14.28 -24.20 4.75
CA SER A 130 -15.59 -24.84 4.75
C SER A 130 -16.22 -24.45 3.44
N GLU A 131 -16.16 -25.39 2.51
CA GLU A 131 -17.00 -25.43 1.32
C GLU A 131 -18.42 -25.06 1.69
N ASN A 132 -18.89 -23.95 1.16
CA ASN A 132 -20.24 -23.82 0.65
C ASN A 132 -20.27 -22.58 -0.25
N GLN A 133 -19.81 -22.81 -1.48
CA GLN A 133 -20.42 -22.15 -2.63
C GLN A 133 -21.93 -22.28 -2.47
N ASN A 134 -22.66 -21.16 -2.33
CA ASN A 134 -24.04 -21.08 -2.82
C ASN A 134 -24.54 -19.61 -2.81
N TYR A 135 -24.66 -19.11 -4.05
CA TYR A 135 -25.64 -18.13 -4.53
C TYR A 135 -25.54 -16.67 -4.05
N CYS A 136 -25.00 -15.84 -4.95
CA CYS A 136 -25.72 -14.65 -5.44
C CYS A 136 -25.54 -14.61 -6.97
N ASN A 137 -26.43 -15.30 -7.68
CA ASN A 137 -26.67 -15.07 -9.10
C ASN A 137 -27.84 -14.10 -9.24
N SER A 138 -27.59 -13.02 -9.99
CA SER A 138 -28.52 -12.08 -10.62
C SER A 138 -29.30 -11.12 -9.72
#